data_AF-A0A3Q0DLN4-F1
#
_entry.id   AF-A0A3Q0DLN4-F1
#
_cell.length_a   1.000
_cell.length_b   1.000
_cell.length_c   1.000
_cell.angle_alpha   90.00
_cell.angle_beta   90.00
_cell.angle_gamma   90.00
#
_symmetry.space_group_name_H-M   'P 1'
#
loop_
_entity.id
_entity.type
_entity.pdbx_description
1 polymer ?
#
loop_
_entity_poly.entity_id
_entity_poly.type
_entity_poly.pdbx_seq_one_letter_code
_entity_poly.pdbx_strand_id
1 'polypeptide(L)'
;MTDEERNELEKQVKTLQEGYHLLFSESLKQLQESQTSGDVKVEEKLDKVIAGTIDQTTGEVLSVFQAVLRGLIDYDTGIRLLETQLMTSGLISPDLRKCFDLNGAESHGLIDEQILCQLKELNKAKDIISAVSSTRIPVLDALAQSKISESVAIKVLEILLSTGSLVIPATGEQLTLQKAFQQNLVSSALFAKVLERQNMCKDLIDPYTSEKVSLTEMVQRSILQENTGMWLLPVRPQEG
;
A
#
# COMPACT_ATOMS: atom_id res chain seq x y z
N MET A 1 8.77 -9.62 -46.75
CA MET A 1 9.67 -8.88 -45.84
C MET A 1 11.07 -9.26 -46.20
N THR A 2 11.82 -8.31 -46.73
CA THR A 2 13.26 -8.47 -46.98
C THR A 2 14.01 -8.33 -45.65
N ASP A 3 15.22 -8.88 -45.57
CA ASP A 3 16.05 -8.78 -44.36
C ASP A 3 16.38 -7.32 -44.00
N GLU A 4 16.39 -6.43 -45.00
CA GLU A 4 16.56 -4.98 -44.82
C GLU A 4 15.35 -4.33 -44.13
N GLU A 5 14.12 -4.68 -44.53
CA GLU A 5 12.90 -4.19 -43.89
C GLU A 5 12.79 -4.64 -42.43
N ARG A 6 13.25 -5.86 -42.13
CA ARG A 6 13.27 -6.39 -40.75
C ARG A 6 14.29 -5.67 -39.88
N ASN A 7 15.50 -5.42 -40.40
CA ASN A 7 16.56 -4.76 -39.67
C ASN A 7 16.22 -3.28 -39.38
N GLU A 8 15.57 -2.61 -40.33
CA GLU A 8 15.07 -1.25 -40.14
C GLU A 8 13.95 -1.21 -39.07
N LEU A 9 13.05 -2.20 -39.07
CA LEU A 9 12.01 -2.30 -38.04
C LEU A 9 12.59 -2.55 -36.64
N GLU A 10 13.61 -3.40 -36.52
CA GLU A 10 14.31 -3.65 -35.25
C GLU A 10 15.01 -2.39 -34.72
N LYS A 11 15.62 -1.59 -35.62
CA LYS A 11 16.24 -0.31 -35.27
C LYS A 11 15.20 0.72 -34.80
N GLN A 12 14.05 0.79 -35.44
CA GLN A 12 12.96 1.68 -35.05
C GLN A 12 12.39 1.30 -33.68
N VAL A 13 12.15 0.00 -33.42
CA VAL A 13 11.68 -0.48 -32.11
C VAL A 13 12.67 -0.13 -31.00
N LYS A 14 13.98 -0.32 -31.25
CA LYS A 14 15.03 0.02 -30.28
C LYS A 14 15.05 1.52 -29.98
N THR A 15 14.96 2.36 -31.01
CA THR A 15 14.91 3.82 -30.85
C THR A 15 13.67 4.25 -30.06
N LEU A 16 12.53 3.60 -30.29
CA LEU A 16 11.29 3.89 -29.58
C LEU A 16 11.36 3.48 -28.10
N GLN A 17 11.99 2.33 -27.80
CA GLN A 17 12.24 1.89 -26.43
C GLN A 17 13.18 2.83 -25.69
N GLU A 18 14.26 3.28 -26.33
CA GLU A 18 15.20 4.26 -25.77
C GLU A 18 14.51 5.62 -25.53
N GLY A 19 13.69 6.08 -26.47
CA GLY A 19 12.90 7.30 -26.33
C GLY A 19 11.89 7.24 -25.19
N TYR A 20 11.19 6.11 -25.04
CA TYR A 20 10.27 5.89 -23.92
C TYR A 20 11.00 5.91 -22.58
N HIS A 21 12.16 5.25 -22.49
CA HIS A 21 12.98 5.24 -21.28
C HIS A 21 13.51 6.63 -20.92
N LEU A 22 13.87 7.44 -21.93
CA LEU A 22 14.35 8.81 -21.72
C LEU A 22 13.23 9.73 -21.22
N LEU A 23 12.07 9.72 -21.88
CA LEU A 23 10.89 10.50 -21.47
C LEU A 23 10.41 10.11 -20.06
N PHE A 24 10.46 8.82 -19.74
CA PHE A 24 10.13 8.33 -18.41
C PHE A 24 11.13 8.83 -17.36
N SER A 25 12.43 8.80 -17.67
CA SER A 25 13.47 9.32 -16.78
C SER A 25 13.40 10.84 -16.56
N GLU A 26 12.99 11.60 -17.57
CA GLU A 26 12.86 13.05 -17.50
C GLU A 26 11.61 13.46 -16.69
N SER A 27 10.51 12.72 -16.84
CA SER A 27 9.31 12.86 -16.01
C SER A 27 9.61 12.58 -14.52
N LEU A 28 10.45 11.58 -14.24
CA LEU A 28 10.90 11.30 -12.86
C LEU A 28 11.77 12.43 -12.28
N LYS A 29 12.61 13.10 -13.09
CA LYS A 29 13.41 14.25 -12.63
C LYS A 29 12.54 15.46 -12.29
N GLN A 30 11.52 15.76 -13.09
CA GLN A 30 10.58 16.85 -12.78
C GLN A 30 9.77 16.60 -11.49
N LEU A 31 9.45 15.33 -11.20
CA LEU A 31 8.82 14.94 -9.93
C LEU A 31 9.78 15.07 -8.73
N GLN A 32 11.09 14.96 -8.92
CA GLN A 32 12.09 15.18 -7.86
C GLN A 32 12.31 16.67 -7.56
N GLU A 33 12.26 17.53 -8.57
CA GLU A 33 12.43 18.99 -8.39
C GLU A 33 11.25 19.62 -7.62
N SER A 34 10.07 19.00 -7.64
CA SER A 34 8.91 19.44 -6.87
C SER A 34 8.88 18.99 -5.41
N GLN A 35 9.84 18.17 -4.95
CA GLN A 35 9.89 17.65 -3.57
C GLN A 35 11.20 17.95 -2.81
N THR A 36 11.96 18.98 -3.19
CA THR A 36 13.12 19.42 -2.39
C THR A 36 12.80 20.70 -1.61
N SER A 37 12.17 20.55 -0.45
CA SER A 37 12.27 21.51 0.66
C SER A 37 11.84 20.87 1.98
N GLY A 38 12.78 20.69 2.91
CA GLY A 38 12.49 20.40 4.32
C GLY A 38 13.41 19.36 4.95
N ASP A 39 14.24 19.82 5.88
CA ASP A 39 15.29 19.11 6.62
C ASP A 39 14.98 17.69 7.12
N VAL A 40 16.02 16.85 7.08
CA VAL A 40 16.05 15.49 7.63
C VAL A 40 15.95 15.55 9.16
N LYS A 41 14.74 15.35 9.68
CA LYS A 41 14.53 14.73 10.99
C LYS A 41 14.39 13.23 10.77
N VAL A 42 15.38 12.46 11.20
CA VAL A 42 15.23 11.01 11.38
C VAL A 42 14.35 10.81 12.60
N GLU A 43 13.05 11.01 12.44
CA GLU A 43 12.06 10.35 13.27
C GLU A 43 11.96 8.92 12.75
N GLU A 44 12.12 7.93 13.63
CA GLU A 44 11.72 6.55 13.35
C GLU A 44 10.24 6.57 12.97
N LYS A 45 9.96 6.70 11.67
CA LYS A 45 8.60 6.75 11.14
C LYS A 45 8.04 5.36 11.27
N LEU A 46 7.29 5.12 12.36
CA LEU A 46 6.43 3.96 12.49
C LEU A 46 5.53 3.88 11.26
N ASP A 47 5.32 2.68 10.71
CA ASP A 47 4.47 2.50 9.54
C ASP A 47 3.10 3.16 9.79
N LYS A 48 2.71 4.04 8.88
CA LYS A 48 1.48 4.84 9.00
C LYS A 48 0.29 3.96 8.60
N VAL A 49 -0.24 3.21 9.55
CA VAL A 49 -1.40 2.33 9.36
C VAL A 49 -2.66 2.96 9.94
N ILE A 50 -3.71 3.07 9.12
CA ILE A 50 -5.01 3.58 9.57
C ILE A 50 -5.64 2.54 10.51
N ALA A 51 -5.70 2.84 11.80
CA ALA A 51 -6.23 1.96 12.84
C ALA A 51 -7.77 1.91 12.86
N GLY A 52 -8.42 2.97 12.39
CA GLY A 52 -9.86 3.14 12.45
C GLY A 52 -10.29 4.51 11.94
N THR A 53 -11.49 4.91 12.32
CA THR A 53 -12.05 6.22 11.99
C THR A 53 -12.23 7.08 13.23
N ILE A 54 -12.33 8.39 13.02
CA ILE A 54 -12.65 9.34 14.08
C ILE A 54 -13.66 10.38 13.59
N ASP A 55 -14.75 10.55 14.33
CA ASP A 55 -15.61 11.70 14.19
C ASP A 55 -14.96 12.87 14.93
N GLN A 56 -14.56 13.91 14.19
CA GLN A 56 -13.85 15.06 14.76
C GLN A 56 -14.73 15.95 15.65
N THR A 57 -16.06 15.78 15.60
CA THR A 57 -17.02 16.53 16.41
C THR A 57 -17.22 15.88 17.76
N THR A 58 -17.44 14.57 17.77
CA THR A 58 -17.73 13.80 19.00
C THR A 58 -16.47 13.22 19.64
N GLY A 59 -15.39 13.07 18.87
CA GLY A 59 -14.19 12.34 19.26
C GLY A 59 -14.39 10.82 19.28
N GLU A 60 -15.53 10.31 18.81
CA GLU A 60 -15.79 8.87 18.74
C GLU A 60 -14.81 8.21 17.78
N VAL A 61 -14.16 7.15 18.26
CA VAL A 61 -13.25 6.33 17.47
C VAL A 61 -13.91 4.98 17.22
N LEU A 62 -13.88 4.53 15.97
CA LEU A 62 -14.42 3.24 15.57
C LEU A 62 -13.37 2.42 14.84
N SER A 63 -13.41 1.09 15.00
CA SER A 63 -12.69 0.20 14.10
C SER A 63 -13.15 0.40 12.66
N VAL A 64 -12.31 0.00 11.69
CA VAL A 64 -12.66 0.09 10.26
C VAL A 64 -13.98 -0.65 9.98
N PHE A 65 -14.16 -1.85 10.55
CA PHE A 65 -15.38 -2.62 10.32
C PHE A 65 -16.62 -2.01 10.99
N GLN A 66 -16.49 -1.46 12.20
CA GLN A 66 -17.58 -0.70 12.82
C GLN A 66 -18.00 0.50 11.96
N ALA A 67 -17.04 1.19 11.34
CA ALA A 67 -17.32 2.29 10.42
C ALA A 67 -18.07 1.82 9.15
N VAL A 68 -17.71 0.63 8.62
CA VAL A 68 -18.44 -0.01 7.52
C VAL A 68 -19.87 -0.35 7.94
N LEU A 69 -20.07 -0.97 9.10
CA LEU A 69 -21.40 -1.34 9.61
C LEU A 69 -22.30 -0.12 9.83
N ARG A 70 -21.72 1.03 10.20
CA ARG A 70 -22.43 2.30 10.36
C ARG A 70 -22.59 3.10 9.05
N GLY A 71 -22.08 2.59 7.93
CA GLY A 71 -22.15 3.26 6.63
C GLY A 71 -21.28 4.52 6.52
N LEU A 72 -20.32 4.71 7.42
CA LEU A 72 -19.38 5.83 7.39
C LEU A 72 -18.29 5.63 6.33
N ILE A 73 -17.96 4.37 6.05
CA ILE A 73 -17.07 3.94 4.97
C ILE A 73 -17.84 2.92 4.14
N ASP A 74 -17.72 2.98 2.81
CA ASP A 74 -18.29 1.96 1.93
C ASP A 74 -17.56 0.61 2.10
N TYR A 75 -18.23 -0.46 1.67
CA TYR A 75 -17.72 -1.81 1.87
C TYR A 75 -16.35 -2.04 1.22
N ASP A 76 -16.15 -1.61 -0.03
CA ASP A 76 -14.92 -1.87 -0.78
C ASP A 76 -13.73 -1.09 -0.19
N THR A 77 -13.94 0.18 0.18
CA THR A 77 -12.93 0.97 0.91
C THR A 77 -12.60 0.30 2.25
N GLY A 78 -13.61 -0.17 2.98
CA GLY A 78 -13.42 -0.88 4.25
C GLY A 78 -12.53 -2.12 4.11
N ILE A 79 -12.79 -2.95 3.09
CA ILE A 79 -11.95 -4.12 2.78
C ILE A 79 -10.51 -3.71 2.50
N ARG A 80 -10.28 -2.69 1.67
CA ARG A 80 -8.91 -2.25 1.35
C ARG A 80 -8.15 -1.77 2.59
N LEU A 81 -8.82 -1.06 3.49
CA LEU A 81 -8.22 -0.63 4.75
C LEU A 81 -7.90 -1.83 5.66
N LEU A 82 -8.78 -2.83 5.74
CA LEU A 82 -8.51 -4.07 6.49
C LEU A 82 -7.37 -4.89 5.87
N GLU A 83 -7.27 -4.98 4.54
CA GLU A 83 -6.12 -5.59 3.85
C GLU A 83 -4.81 -4.87 4.20
N THR A 84 -4.85 -3.54 4.29
CA THR A 84 -3.72 -2.70 4.67
C THR A 84 -3.28 -2.97 6.11
N GLN A 85 -4.23 -3.02 7.05
CA GLN A 85 -3.97 -3.40 8.44
C GLN A 85 -3.37 -4.80 8.55
N LEU A 86 -4.00 -5.78 7.88
CA LEU A 86 -3.58 -7.18 7.89
C LEU A 86 -2.10 -7.34 7.49
N MET A 87 -1.69 -6.67 6.41
CA MET A 87 -0.33 -6.79 5.88
C MET A 87 0.74 -6.08 6.71
N THR A 88 0.38 -5.04 7.45
CA THR A 88 1.33 -4.18 8.16
C THR A 88 1.45 -4.55 9.65
N SER A 89 0.34 -4.80 10.32
CA SER A 89 0.28 -4.98 11.78
C SER A 89 -0.65 -6.10 12.26
N GLY A 90 -1.59 -6.56 11.43
CA GLY A 90 -2.76 -7.32 11.86
C GLY A 90 -3.99 -6.41 11.97
N LEU A 91 -5.17 -6.99 12.19
CA LEU A 91 -6.40 -6.20 12.27
C LEU A 91 -6.48 -5.47 13.61
N ILE A 92 -6.72 -4.17 13.56
CA ILE A 92 -6.55 -3.28 14.71
C ILE A 92 -7.88 -3.07 15.42
N SER A 93 -7.87 -3.23 16.75
CA SER A 93 -8.91 -2.70 17.63
C SER A 93 -8.41 -1.39 18.25
N PRO A 94 -9.00 -0.23 17.87
CA PRO A 94 -8.66 1.05 18.48
C PRO A 94 -8.97 1.08 19.99
N ASP A 95 -10.09 0.47 20.39
CA ASP A 95 -10.53 0.41 21.78
C ASP A 95 -9.56 -0.35 22.68
N LEU A 96 -9.13 -1.53 22.22
CA LEU A 96 -8.19 -2.38 22.95
C LEU A 96 -6.72 -1.98 22.73
N ARG A 97 -6.46 -1.11 21.76
CA ARG A 97 -5.11 -0.71 21.29
C ARG A 97 -4.23 -1.93 20.99
N LYS A 98 -4.83 -2.92 20.34
CA LYS A 98 -4.19 -4.22 20.01
C LYS A 98 -4.49 -4.62 18.58
N CYS A 99 -3.56 -5.38 18.02
CA CYS A 99 -3.72 -6.01 16.71
C CYS A 99 -3.99 -7.49 16.89
N PHE A 100 -4.81 -8.06 16.00
CA PHE A 100 -5.19 -9.47 16.02
C PHE A 100 -4.89 -10.11 14.66
N ASP A 101 -4.67 -11.42 14.67
CA ASP A 101 -4.78 -12.23 13.46
C ASP A 101 -6.24 -12.36 13.03
N LEU A 102 -6.52 -13.03 11.90
CA LEU A 102 -7.89 -13.13 11.38
C LEU A 102 -8.86 -13.79 12.38
N ASN A 103 -8.45 -14.87 13.04
CA ASN A 103 -9.31 -15.60 13.97
C ASN A 103 -9.59 -14.77 15.24
N GLY A 104 -8.55 -14.10 15.77
CA GLY A 104 -8.69 -13.18 16.88
C GLY A 104 -9.59 -12.00 16.53
N ALA A 105 -9.44 -11.43 15.33
CA ALA A 105 -10.23 -10.31 14.85
C ALA A 105 -11.72 -10.66 14.73
N GLU A 106 -12.06 -11.83 14.18
CA GLU A 106 -13.43 -12.33 14.13
C GLU A 106 -14.03 -12.50 15.53
N SER A 107 -13.26 -13.12 16.44
CA SER A 107 -13.70 -13.33 17.83
C SER A 107 -13.95 -12.03 18.60
N HIS A 108 -13.28 -10.93 18.21
CA HIS A 108 -13.46 -9.60 18.80
C HIS A 108 -14.41 -8.71 17.98
N GLY A 109 -15.08 -9.24 16.95
CA GLY A 109 -16.03 -8.50 16.13
C GLY A 109 -15.40 -7.38 15.30
N LEU A 110 -14.10 -7.50 14.96
CA LEU A 110 -13.42 -6.57 14.06
C LEU A 110 -13.65 -6.91 12.58
N ILE A 111 -14.18 -8.09 12.28
CA ILE A 111 -14.62 -8.56 10.97
C ILE A 111 -15.73 -9.60 11.16
N ASP A 112 -16.50 -9.86 10.10
CA ASP A 112 -17.44 -10.99 10.03
C ASP A 112 -16.87 -12.13 9.15
N GLU A 113 -17.66 -13.21 9.02
CA GLU A 113 -17.30 -14.39 8.22
C GLU A 113 -17.08 -14.05 6.73
N GLN A 114 -17.84 -13.09 6.20
CA GLN A 114 -17.75 -12.68 4.79
C GLN A 114 -16.40 -11.99 4.53
N ILE A 115 -16.04 -11.01 5.36
CA ILE A 115 -14.76 -10.31 5.28
C ILE A 115 -13.61 -11.29 5.54
N LEU A 116 -13.75 -12.17 6.53
CA LEU A 116 -12.74 -13.21 6.81
C LEU A 116 -12.45 -14.01 5.54
N CYS A 117 -13.49 -14.44 4.81
CA CYS A 117 -13.31 -15.15 3.54
C CYS A 117 -12.56 -14.34 2.48
N GLN A 118 -12.79 -13.02 2.39
CA GLN A 118 -12.07 -12.15 1.45
C GLN A 118 -10.60 -11.97 1.81
N LEU A 119 -10.27 -11.93 3.10
CA LEU A 119 -8.90 -11.71 3.57
C LEU A 119 -8.04 -12.99 3.57
N LYS A 120 -8.63 -14.19 3.39
CA LYS A 120 -7.92 -15.48 3.45
C LYS A 120 -6.74 -15.58 2.48
N GLU A 121 -6.92 -15.15 1.23
CA GLU A 121 -5.84 -15.27 0.24
C GLU A 121 -4.66 -14.37 0.57
N LEU A 122 -4.93 -13.13 1.00
CA LEU A 122 -3.90 -12.19 1.41
C LEU A 122 -3.19 -12.65 2.69
N ASN A 123 -3.91 -13.23 3.65
CA ASN A 123 -3.30 -13.79 4.86
C ASN A 123 -2.37 -14.97 4.53
N LYS A 124 -2.77 -15.88 3.65
CA LYS A 124 -1.88 -16.96 3.18
C LYS A 124 -0.61 -16.39 2.54
N ALA A 125 -0.75 -15.34 1.73
CA ALA A 125 0.41 -14.67 1.13
C ALA A 125 1.31 -14.04 2.19
N LYS A 126 0.75 -13.40 3.22
CA LYS A 126 1.51 -12.88 4.38
C LYS A 126 2.30 -13.97 5.09
N ASP A 127 1.68 -15.12 5.34
CA ASP A 127 2.33 -16.27 5.98
C ASP A 127 3.49 -16.80 5.12
N ILE A 128 3.28 -16.90 3.80
CA ILE A 128 4.32 -17.29 2.85
C ILE A 128 5.48 -16.29 2.84
N ILE A 129 5.18 -15.00 2.75
CA ILE A 129 6.18 -13.92 2.69
C ILE A 129 7.01 -13.91 3.97
N SER A 130 6.40 -14.07 5.14
CA SER A 130 7.10 -14.11 6.43
C SER A 130 7.94 -15.37 6.64
N ALA A 131 7.55 -16.50 6.05
CA ALA A 131 8.31 -17.75 6.12
C ALA A 131 9.53 -17.78 5.16
N VAL A 132 9.60 -16.87 4.19
CA VAL A 132 10.76 -16.79 3.29
C VAL A 132 11.94 -16.16 4.04
N SER A 133 12.92 -16.99 4.38
CA SER A 133 14.25 -16.53 4.82
C SER A 133 14.90 -15.75 3.69
N SER A 134 14.77 -14.42 3.74
CA SER A 134 15.23 -13.52 2.68
C SER A 134 16.38 -12.66 3.17
N THR A 135 17.47 -12.62 2.38
CA THR A 135 18.51 -11.59 2.50
C THR A 135 18.17 -10.32 1.70
N ARG A 136 16.99 -10.29 1.06
CA ARG A 136 16.44 -9.23 0.21
C ARG A 136 15.05 -8.85 0.70
N ILE A 137 14.25 -8.19 -0.14
CA ILE A 137 12.88 -7.81 0.19
C ILE A 137 11.98 -9.06 0.13
N PRO A 138 11.33 -9.49 1.22
CA PRO A 138 10.64 -10.79 1.29
C PRO A 138 9.55 -11.02 0.24
N VAL A 139 8.74 -10.00 -0.08
CA VAL A 139 7.68 -10.10 -1.10
C VAL A 139 8.26 -10.35 -2.49
N LEU A 140 9.44 -9.79 -2.81
CA LEU A 140 10.09 -10.00 -4.09
C LEU A 140 10.67 -11.41 -4.21
N ASP A 141 11.22 -11.95 -3.11
CA ASP A 141 11.72 -13.31 -3.08
C ASP A 141 10.58 -14.34 -3.17
N ALA A 142 9.46 -14.10 -2.50
CA ALA A 142 8.27 -14.93 -2.61
C ALA A 142 7.72 -14.94 -4.05
N LEU A 143 7.73 -13.80 -4.74
CA LEU A 143 7.35 -13.69 -6.14
C LEU A 143 8.34 -14.42 -7.06
N ALA A 144 9.64 -14.22 -6.87
CA ALA A 144 10.69 -14.87 -7.68
C ALA A 144 10.68 -16.41 -7.53
N GLN A 145 10.27 -16.90 -6.37
CA GLN A 145 10.09 -18.34 -6.10
C GLN A 145 8.71 -18.86 -6.54
N SER A 146 7.89 -18.04 -7.20
CA SER A 146 6.51 -18.38 -7.61
C SER A 146 5.61 -18.86 -6.47
N LYS A 147 5.90 -18.46 -5.22
CA LYS A 147 5.10 -18.81 -4.05
C LYS A 147 3.87 -17.91 -3.88
N ILE A 148 3.90 -16.73 -4.48
CA ILE A 148 2.76 -15.81 -4.59
C ILE A 148 2.57 -15.39 -6.05
N SER A 149 1.35 -15.02 -6.43
CA SER A 149 1.06 -14.51 -7.76
C SER A 149 1.54 -13.07 -7.93
N GLU A 150 1.76 -12.64 -9.16
CA GLU A 150 2.17 -11.25 -9.47
C GLU A 150 1.13 -10.23 -8.98
N SER A 151 -0.17 -10.52 -9.15
CA SER A 151 -1.27 -9.66 -8.67
C SER A 151 -1.21 -9.44 -7.16
N VAL A 152 -0.97 -10.51 -6.39
CA VAL A 152 -0.81 -10.42 -4.93
C VAL A 152 0.46 -9.66 -4.57
N ALA A 153 1.57 -9.88 -5.27
CA ALA A 153 2.81 -9.15 -5.03
C ALA A 153 2.66 -7.64 -5.27
N ILE A 154 1.99 -7.23 -6.36
CA ILE A 154 1.69 -5.83 -6.66
C ILE A 154 0.83 -5.22 -5.54
N LYS A 155 -0.22 -5.92 -5.11
CA LYS A 155 -1.10 -5.48 -4.01
C LYS A 155 -0.32 -5.27 -2.70
N VAL A 156 0.57 -6.22 -2.34
CA VAL A 156 1.40 -6.12 -1.14
C VAL A 156 2.40 -4.98 -1.24
N LEU A 157 3.07 -4.84 -2.38
CA LEU A 157 4.03 -3.74 -2.61
C LEU A 157 3.34 -2.38 -2.51
N GLU A 158 2.16 -2.21 -3.10
CA GLU A 158 1.35 -1.00 -2.97
C GLU A 158 1.07 -0.66 -1.50
N ILE A 159 0.63 -1.63 -0.70
CA ILE A 159 0.33 -1.43 0.73
C ILE A 159 1.57 -0.98 1.50
N LEU A 160 2.68 -1.71 1.37
CA LEU A 160 3.91 -1.42 2.11
C LEU A 160 4.47 -0.04 1.75
N LEU A 161 4.43 0.32 0.46
CA LEU A 161 4.91 1.62 -0.01
C LEU A 161 3.95 2.77 0.34
N SER A 162 2.65 2.51 0.50
CA SER A 162 1.67 3.54 0.89
C SER A 162 1.75 3.88 2.37
N THR A 163 2.09 2.90 3.21
CA THR A 163 2.13 3.02 4.68
C THR A 163 3.54 3.34 5.20
N GLY A 164 4.58 2.96 4.46
CA GLY A 164 5.96 3.16 4.88
C GLY A 164 6.95 2.92 3.74
N SER A 165 7.76 1.87 3.89
CA SER A 165 8.83 1.53 2.95
C SER A 165 9.02 0.02 2.83
N LEU A 166 9.75 -0.41 1.81
CA LEU A 166 10.19 -1.80 1.70
C LEU A 166 11.41 -2.00 2.59
N VAL A 167 11.46 -3.09 3.36
CA VAL A 167 12.56 -3.38 4.27
C VAL A 167 13.36 -4.58 3.79
N ILE A 168 14.69 -4.46 3.81
CA ILE A 168 15.61 -5.60 3.68
C ILE A 168 15.88 -6.14 5.10
N PRO A 169 15.41 -7.35 5.48
CA PRO A 169 15.55 -7.84 6.85
C PRO A 169 17.00 -8.01 7.31
N ALA A 170 17.91 -8.35 6.39
CA ALA A 170 19.32 -8.57 6.72
C ALA A 170 20.06 -7.30 7.16
N THR A 171 19.66 -6.13 6.63
CA THR A 171 20.32 -4.84 6.89
C THR A 171 19.44 -3.87 7.67
N GLY A 172 18.14 -4.13 7.76
CA GLY A 172 17.14 -3.16 8.24
C GLY A 172 16.94 -1.98 7.29
N GLU A 173 17.52 -2.01 6.09
CA GLU A 173 17.47 -0.88 5.17
C GLU A 173 16.06 -0.67 4.64
N GLN A 174 15.57 0.57 4.77
CA GLN A 174 14.31 1.04 4.22
C GLN A 174 14.51 1.57 2.79
N LEU A 175 13.63 1.17 1.89
CA LEU A 175 13.70 1.43 0.46
C LEU A 175 12.38 1.97 -0.07
N THR A 176 12.47 3.05 -0.84
CA THR A 176 11.39 3.49 -1.73
C THR A 176 11.34 2.58 -2.96
N LEU A 177 10.24 2.62 -3.70
CA LEU A 177 10.11 1.90 -4.97
C LEU A 177 11.23 2.27 -5.95
N GLN A 178 11.56 3.57 -6.04
CA GLN A 178 12.64 4.07 -6.90
C GLN A 178 14.01 3.54 -6.49
N LYS A 179 14.33 3.54 -5.18
CA LYS A 179 15.62 3.05 -4.69
C LYS A 179 15.75 1.53 -4.89
N ALA A 180 14.67 0.78 -4.68
CA ALA A 180 14.63 -0.66 -4.94
C ALA A 180 14.83 -0.98 -6.44
N PHE A 181 14.30 -0.14 -7.34
CA PHE A 181 14.55 -0.26 -8.78
C PHE A 181 16.00 0.06 -9.15
N GLN A 182 16.56 1.16 -8.62
CA GLN A 182 17.97 1.55 -8.84
C GLN A 182 18.97 0.49 -8.37
N GLN A 183 18.64 -0.25 -7.30
CA GLN A 183 19.44 -1.36 -6.79
C GLN A 183 19.21 -2.69 -7.55
N ASN A 184 18.44 -2.68 -8.64
CA ASN A 184 18.06 -3.87 -9.42
C ASN A 184 17.32 -4.95 -8.59
N LEU A 185 16.66 -4.56 -7.49
CA LEU A 185 15.84 -5.47 -6.70
C LEU A 185 14.46 -5.67 -7.33
N VAL A 186 13.92 -4.62 -7.95
CA VAL A 186 12.64 -4.63 -8.66
C VAL A 186 12.92 -4.58 -10.16
N SER A 187 12.28 -5.46 -10.94
CA SER A 187 12.40 -5.43 -12.40
C SER A 187 11.66 -4.24 -13.01
N SER A 188 12.06 -3.80 -14.20
CA SER A 188 11.38 -2.69 -14.90
C SER A 188 9.89 -2.95 -15.13
N ALA A 189 9.51 -4.20 -15.42
CA ALA A 189 8.12 -4.58 -15.63
C ALA A 189 7.30 -4.48 -14.33
N LEU A 190 7.86 -4.96 -13.21
CA LEU A 190 7.18 -4.88 -11.91
C LEU A 190 7.11 -3.44 -11.40
N PHE A 191 8.18 -2.66 -11.59
CA PHE A 191 8.22 -1.24 -11.23
C PHE A 191 7.10 -0.47 -11.92
N ALA A 192 6.94 -0.64 -13.24
CA ALA A 192 5.89 0.04 -14.00
C ALA A 192 4.49 -0.32 -13.49
N LYS A 193 4.22 -1.61 -13.22
CA LYS A 193 2.92 -2.08 -12.71
C LYS A 193 2.60 -1.54 -11.32
N VAL A 194 3.57 -1.50 -10.40
CA VAL A 194 3.36 -0.96 -9.05
C VAL A 194 3.13 0.55 -9.12
N LEU A 195 3.91 1.27 -9.94
CA LEU A 195 3.75 2.71 -10.12
C LEU A 195 2.40 3.07 -10.75
N GLU A 196 1.98 2.31 -11.76
CA GLU A 196 0.66 2.45 -12.37
C GLU A 196 -0.45 2.23 -11.33
N ARG A 197 -0.34 1.17 -10.52
CA ARG A 197 -1.31 0.89 -9.45
C ARG A 197 -1.40 2.03 -8.45
N GLN A 198 -0.27 2.59 -8.01
CA GLN A 198 -0.24 3.72 -7.07
C GLN A 198 -0.85 5.01 -7.62
N ASN A 199 -0.65 5.29 -8.92
CA ASN A 199 -1.06 6.57 -9.51
C ASN A 199 -2.47 6.55 -10.10
N MET A 200 -2.85 5.45 -10.75
CA MET A 200 -4.07 5.38 -11.56
C MET A 200 -5.25 4.77 -10.79
N CYS A 201 -4.99 3.94 -9.78
CA CYS A 201 -6.07 3.28 -9.06
C CYS A 201 -6.57 4.15 -7.90
N LYS A 202 -7.65 4.88 -8.20
CA LYS A 202 -8.43 5.66 -7.22
C LYS A 202 -9.73 4.93 -6.91
N ASP A 203 -9.59 3.74 -6.34
CA ASP A 203 -10.67 2.80 -6.01
C ASP A 203 -11.27 3.00 -4.61
N LEU A 204 -10.72 3.93 -3.81
CA LEU A 204 -11.21 4.23 -2.46
C LEU A 204 -12.03 5.50 -2.44
N ILE A 205 -13.03 5.56 -1.56
CA ILE A 205 -13.84 6.75 -1.33
C ILE A 205 -13.43 7.36 0.00
N ASP A 206 -12.95 8.60 -0.02
CA ASP A 206 -12.67 9.35 1.19
C ASP A 206 -13.99 9.60 1.96
N PRO A 207 -14.13 9.14 3.22
CA PRO A 207 -15.37 9.26 3.95
C PRO A 207 -15.67 10.70 4.43
N TYR A 208 -14.67 11.58 4.43
CA TYR A 208 -14.82 12.99 4.75
C TYR A 208 -15.19 13.83 3.51
N THR A 209 -14.48 13.65 2.40
CA THR A 209 -14.68 14.47 1.19
C THR A 209 -15.56 13.82 0.12
N SER A 210 -15.82 12.52 0.19
CA SER A 210 -16.45 11.70 -0.87
C SER A 210 -15.70 11.65 -2.20
N GLU A 211 -14.43 12.05 -2.22
CA GLU A 211 -13.60 11.95 -3.41
C GLU A 211 -13.09 10.52 -3.62
N LYS A 212 -12.90 10.14 -4.89
CA LYS A 212 -12.16 8.93 -5.22
C LYS A 212 -10.66 9.19 -5.08
N VAL A 213 -10.00 8.37 -4.26
CA VAL A 213 -8.59 8.53 -3.89
C VAL A 213 -7.83 7.20 -3.98
N SER A 214 -6.53 7.28 -4.14
CA SER A 214 -5.60 6.16 -4.01
C SER A 214 -5.38 5.80 -2.54
N LEU A 215 -4.81 4.60 -2.30
CA LEU A 215 -4.42 4.18 -0.94
C LEU A 215 -3.40 5.15 -0.32
N THR A 216 -2.43 5.62 -1.10
CA THR A 216 -1.43 6.61 -0.64
C THR A 216 -2.08 7.91 -0.20
N GLU A 217 -3.00 8.45 -0.99
CA GLU A 217 -3.75 9.68 -0.65
C GLU A 217 -4.60 9.46 0.61
N MET A 218 -5.28 8.31 0.74
CA MET A 218 -6.06 7.96 1.94
C MET A 218 -5.18 7.92 3.20
N VAL A 219 -4.02 7.26 3.12
CA VAL A 219 -3.04 7.23 4.22
C VAL A 219 -2.55 8.64 4.53
N GLN A 220 -2.28 9.49 3.54
CA GLN A 220 -1.86 10.88 3.80
C GLN A 220 -2.94 11.69 4.54
N ARG A 221 -4.22 11.46 4.25
CA ARG A 221 -5.35 12.16 4.86
C ARG A 221 -5.71 11.70 6.28
N SER A 222 -5.14 10.59 6.77
CA SER A 222 -5.34 10.18 8.15
C SER A 222 -4.56 11.07 9.14
N ILE A 223 -5.12 11.24 10.33
CA ILE A 223 -4.61 12.13 11.38
C ILE A 223 -4.06 11.32 12.55
N LEU A 224 -3.00 11.81 13.18
CA LEU A 224 -2.46 11.20 14.39
C LEU A 224 -3.27 11.65 15.60
N GLN A 225 -3.76 10.69 16.38
CA GLN A 225 -4.42 10.96 17.64
C GLN A 225 -3.38 10.90 18.78
N GLU A 226 -2.96 12.06 19.29
CA GLU A 226 -1.84 12.20 20.24
C GLU A 226 -1.98 11.35 21.53
N ASN A 227 -3.20 11.17 22.04
CA ASN A 227 -3.44 10.41 23.28
C ASN A 227 -3.25 8.88 23.14
N THR A 228 -3.29 8.37 21.91
CA THR A 228 -3.20 6.94 21.61
C THR A 228 -2.02 6.60 20.71
N GLY A 229 -1.47 7.58 19.99
CA GLY A 229 -0.46 7.38 18.96
C GLY A 229 -0.99 6.67 17.71
N MET A 230 -2.31 6.57 17.54
CA MET A 230 -2.94 5.88 16.41
C MET A 230 -3.24 6.85 15.27
N TRP A 231 -3.05 6.38 14.04
CA TRP A 231 -3.53 7.10 12.86
C TRP A 231 -4.98 6.74 12.57
N LEU A 232 -5.84 7.75 12.49
CA LEU A 232 -7.28 7.59 12.31
C LEU A 232 -7.76 8.37 11.10
N LEU A 233 -8.70 7.83 10.36
CA LEU A 233 -9.29 8.48 9.21
C LEU A 233 -10.47 9.37 9.66
N PRO A 234 -10.45 10.68 9.39
CA PRO A 234 -11.59 11.54 9.69
C PRO A 234 -12.84 11.09 8.92
N VAL A 235 -13.99 11.08 9.57
CA VAL A 235 -15.30 10.83 8.93
C VAL A 235 -16.20 12.04 9.09
N ARG A 236 -17.23 12.14 8.24
CA ARG A 236 -18.23 13.20 8.41
C ARG A 236 -18.97 13.04 9.74
N PRO A 237 -19.34 14.16 10.40
CA PRO A 237 -20.18 14.11 11.59
C PRO A 237 -21.51 13.43 11.25
N GLN A 238 -21.99 12.56 12.13
CA GLN A 238 -23.37 12.08 12.01
C GLN A 238 -24.31 13.22 12.40
N GLU A 239 -25.09 13.75 11.45
CA GLU A 239 -26.20 14.64 11.77
C GLU A 239 -27.25 13.81 12.54
N GLY A 240 -27.43 14.12 13.83
CA GLY A 240 -28.39 13.48 14.72
C GLY A 240 -29.82 13.94 14.52
#